data_AF-A0A016WUR4-F1
#
_entry.id   AF-A0A016WUR4-F1
#
_cell.length_a   1.000
_cell.length_b   1.000
_cell.length_c   1.000
_cell.angle_alpha   90.00
_cell.angle_beta   90.00
_cell.angle_gamma   90.00
#
_symmetry.space_group_name_H-M   'P 1'
#
loop_
_entity.id
_entity.type
_entity.pdbx_description
1 polymer ?
#
loop_
_entity_poly.entity_id
_entity_poly.type
_entity_poly.pdbx_seq_one_letter_code
_entity_poly.pdbx_strand_id
1 'polypeptide(L)' 'MAALTVFVAYAPTSSYDGDEIEAFYMDLEKFYREDHTFYKVIVGDFNAKYGPRRTPEEVHIGIHGLQWNE' A
#
# COMPACT_ATOMS: atom_id res chain seq x y z
N MET A 1 11.55 26.47 -0.63
CA MET A 1 11.51 25.65 -1.87
C MET A 1 10.73 24.39 -1.55
N ALA A 2 9.69 24.08 -2.31
CA ALA A 2 9.01 22.80 -2.16
C ALA A 2 9.91 21.68 -2.71
N ALA A 3 9.97 20.56 -2.00
CA ALA A 3 10.69 19.36 -2.41
C ALA A 3 9.71 18.20 -2.48
N LEU A 4 9.95 17.28 -3.41
CA LEU A 4 9.19 16.05 -3.61
C LEU A 4 10.06 14.86 -3.20
N THR A 5 9.58 14.04 -2.27
CA THR A 5 10.16 12.73 -1.96
C THR A 5 9.31 11.63 -2.59
N VAL A 6 9.96 10.72 -3.31
CA VAL A 6 9.32 9.53 -3.89
C VAL A 6 9.89 8.30 -3.19
N PHE A 7 9.01 7.52 -2.59
CA PHE A 7 9.33 6.25 -1.97
C PHE A 7 8.94 5.12 -2.92
N VAL A 8 9.83 4.15 -3.09
CA VAL A 8 9.55 2.93 -3.87
C VAL A 8 9.50 1.75 -2.91
N ALA A 9 8.38 1.04 -2.90
CA ALA A 9 8.16 -0.10 -2.01
C ALA A 9 7.64 -1.32 -2.79
N TYR A 10 7.90 -2.51 -2.26
CA TYR A 10 7.32 -3.76 -2.75
C TYR A 10 6.70 -4.47 -1.56
N ALA A 11 5.39 -4.71 -1.60
CA ALA A 11 4.72 -5.39 -0.50
C ALA A 11 5.10 -6.88 -0.46
N PRO A 12 5.12 -7.48 0.75
CA PRO A 12 5.25 -8.92 0.88
C PRO A 12 4.20 -9.65 0.04
N THR A 13 4.57 -10.83 -0.45
CA THR A 13 3.63 -11.66 -1.19
C THR A 13 2.66 -12.37 -0.25
N SER A 14 1.58 -12.95 -0.77
CA SER A 14 0.59 -13.66 0.06
C SER A 14 1.11 -14.96 0.70
N SER A 15 2.39 -15.31 0.52
CA SER A 15 3.00 -16.45 1.22
C SER A 15 3.45 -16.10 2.65
N TYR A 16 3.53 -14.81 2.98
CA TYR A 16 3.84 -14.31 4.32
C TYR A 16 2.58 -14.29 5.18
N ASP A 17 2.75 -14.34 6.50
CA ASP A 17 1.60 -14.30 7.40
C ASP A 17 0.97 -12.89 7.48
N GLY A 18 -0.23 -12.82 8.05
CA GLY A 18 -0.98 -11.56 8.13
C GLY A 18 -0.26 -10.50 8.98
N ASP A 19 0.46 -10.93 10.02
CA ASP A 19 1.15 -10.04 10.96
C ASP A 19 2.39 -9.42 10.30
N GLU A 20 3.14 -10.21 9.51
CA GLU A 20 4.26 -9.73 8.69
C GLU A 20 3.81 -8.72 7.64
N ILE A 21 2.64 -8.95 7.02
CA ILE A 21 2.05 -8.04 6.05
C ILE A 21 1.58 -6.74 6.75
N GLU A 22 0.93 -6.84 7.90
CA GLU A 22 0.49 -5.68 8.68
C GLU A 22 1.69 -4.85 9.15
N ALA A 23 2.74 -5.50 9.67
CA ALA A 23 3.98 -4.85 10.09
C ALA A 23 4.62 -4.04 8.96
N PHE A 24 4.65 -4.58 7.73
CA PHE A 24 5.15 -3.86 6.56
C PHE A 24 4.39 -2.55 6.30
N TYR A 25 3.05 -2.56 6.37
CA TYR A 25 2.26 -1.37 6.15
C TYR A 25 2.39 -0.35 7.30
N MET A 26 2.51 -0.82 8.54
CA MET A 26 2.78 0.04 9.70
C MET A 26 4.13 0.75 9.58
N ASP A 27 5.18 0.02 9.20
CA ASP A 27 6.52 0.57 9.01
C ASP A 27 6.56 1.57 7.84
N LEU A 28 5.85 1.28 6.75
CA LEU A 28 5.73 2.18 5.61
C LEU A 28 5.00 3.49 5.97
N GLU A 29 3.92 3.41 6.76
CA GLU A 29 3.22 4.59 7.26
C GLU A 29 4.13 5.44 8.16
N LYS A 30 4.85 4.81 9.08
CA LYS A 30 5.78 5.48 9.96
C LYS A 30 6.87 6.20 9.15
N PHE A 31 7.47 5.52 8.18
CA PHE A 31 8.50 6.08 7.31
C PHE A 31 7.99 7.28 6.49
N TYR A 32 6.76 7.20 5.97
CA TYR A 32 6.13 8.32 5.28
C TYR A 32 5.92 9.54 6.19
N ARG A 33 5.60 9.33 7.47
CA ARG A 33 5.41 10.40 8.45
C ARG A 33 6.72 11.05 8.90
N GLU A 34 7.80 10.28 8.99
CA GLU A 34 9.11 10.77 9.45
C GLU A 34 9.78 11.73 8.47
N ASP A 35 9.56 11.59 7.16
CA ASP A 35 10.13 12.51 6.17
C ASP A 35 9.62 13.95 6.34
N HIS A 36 10.41 14.96 5.96
CA HIS A 36 10.06 16.37 6.19
C HIS A 36 9.78 17.15 4.89
N THR A 37 9.59 16.46 3.76
CA THR A 37 9.30 17.13 2.48
C THR A 37 7.83 17.52 2.31
N PHE A 38 7.60 18.54 1.49
CA PHE A 38 6.28 19.12 1.25
C PHE A 38 5.37 18.18 0.46
N TYR A 39 5.92 17.48 -0.53
CA TYR A 39 5.18 16.51 -1.33
C TYR A 39 5.83 15.14 -1.16
N LYS A 40 5.02 14.13 -0.87
CA LYS A 40 5.48 12.76 -0.68
C LYS A 40 4.57 11.82 -1.46
N VAL A 41 5.18 10.87 -2.15
CA VAL A 41 4.46 9.85 -2.92
C VAL A 41 5.09 8.50 -2.67
N ILE A 42 4.28 7.47 -2.45
CA ILE A 42 4.73 6.08 -2.41
C ILE A 42 4.23 5.40 -3.67
N VAL A 43 5.14 4.77 -4.41
CA VAL A 43 4.85 3.98 -5.60
C VAL A 43 5.44 2.59 -5.45
N GLY A 44 4.82 1.60 -6.07
CA GLY A 44 5.26 0.23 -5.86
C GLY A 44 4.23 -0.82 -6.23
N ASP A 45 4.67 -2.07 -6.29
CA ASP A 45 3.77 -3.21 -6.34
C ASP A 45 3.37 -3.61 -4.92
N PHE A 46 2.10 -3.36 -4.59
CA PHE A 46 1.55 -3.63 -3.27
C PHE A 46 0.89 -5.00 -3.15
N ASN A 47 0.89 -5.82 -4.21
CA ASN A 47 0.20 -7.12 -4.22
C ASN A 47 -1.26 -7.05 -3.71
N ALA A 48 -1.91 -5.89 -3.87
CA ALA A 48 -3.25 -5.66 -3.35
C ALA A 48 -4.25 -6.51 -4.12
N LYS A 49 -5.08 -7.28 -3.40
CA LYS A 49 -6.15 -8.07 -4.02
C LYS A 49 -7.28 -7.13 -4.45
N TYR A 50 -7.61 -7.12 -5.74
CA TYR A 50 -8.83 -6.50 -6.23
C TYR A 50 -10.01 -7.46 -6.05
N GLY A 51 -11.12 -6.96 -5.50
CA GLY A 51 -12.39 -7.70 -5.48
C GLY A 51 -13.01 -7.82 -6.87
N PRO A 52 -14.07 -8.64 -7.04
CA PRO A 52 -14.83 -8.67 -8.28
C PRO A 52 -15.34 -7.28 -8.60
N ARG A 53 -15.08 -6.82 -9.83
CA ARG A 53 -15.56 -5.54 -10.35
C ARG A 53 -17.10 -5.59 -10.41
N ARG A 54 -17.82 -4.86 -9.54
CA ARG A 54 -19.29 -4.84 -9.58
C ARG A 54 -19.79 -3.99 -10.74
N THR A 55 -19.02 -2.99 -11.17
CA THR A 55 -19.29 -2.19 -12.37
C THR A 55 -18.02 -1.86 -13.18
N PRO A 56 -18.12 -1.70 -14.51
CA PRO A 56 -16.99 -1.31 -15.35
C PRO A 56 -16.38 0.07 -15.01
N GLU A 57 -16.93 0.88 -14.11
CA GLU A 57 -16.26 2.10 -13.62
C GLU A 57 -15.60 1.95 -12.24
N GLU A 58 -15.82 0.84 -11.53
CA GLU A 58 -15.27 0.62 -10.19
C GLU A 58 -13.77 0.31 -10.23
N VAL A 59 -12.94 1.26 -9.79
CA VAL A 59 -11.52 1.07 -9.50
C VAL A 59 -11.33 1.36 -8.02
N HIS A 60 -11.65 0.39 -7.16
CA HIS A 60 -11.40 0.53 -5.73
C HIS A 60 -9.98 0.09 -5.39
N ILE A 61 -9.16 1.04 -4.91
CA ILE A 61 -7.80 0.81 -4.39
C ILE A 61 -7.68 1.48 -3.02
N GLY A 62 -7.22 0.69 -2.02
CA GLY A 62 -6.81 1.10 -0.67
C GLY A 62 -7.74 0.58 0.44
N ILE A 63 -7.30 0.11 1.60
CA ILE A 63 -6.09 0.49 2.36
C ILE A 63 -5.20 -0.67 2.85
N HIS A 64 -5.64 -1.95 2.91
CA HIS A 64 -4.84 -3.12 3.39
C HIS A 64 -5.41 -4.48 2.89
N GLY A 65 -5.62 -4.71 1.59
CA GLY A 65 -6.49 -5.80 1.11
C GLY A 65 -5.97 -7.25 1.25
N LEU A 66 -6.20 -7.92 2.39
CA LEU A 66 -6.09 -9.38 2.56
C LEU A 66 -7.48 -10.09 2.58
N GLN A 67 -7.71 -10.85 1.50
CA GLN A 67 -8.63 -11.98 1.21
C GLN A 67 -10.16 -11.87 1.45
N TRP A 68 -10.90 -12.29 0.41
CA TRP A 68 -12.30 -12.74 0.45
C TRP A 68 -12.39 -14.21 0.93
N ASN A 69 -13.33 -14.52 1.82
CA ASN A 69 -13.77 -15.90 2.08
C ASN A 69 -14.88 -16.24 1.07
N GLU A 70 -14.88 -17.46 0.51
CA GLU A 70 -15.80 -17.95 -0.54
C GLU A 70 -17.27 -17.54 -0.39
#